data_AF-C5T1W6-F1
#
_entry.id   AF-C5T1W6-F1
#
_cell.length_a   1.000
_cell.length_b   1.000
_cell.length_c   1.000
_cell.angle_alpha   90.00
_cell.angle_beta   90.00
_cell.angle_gamma   90.00
#
_symmetry.space_group_name_H-M   'P 1'
#
loop_
_entity.id
_entity.type
_entity.pdbx_description
1 polymer ?
#
loop_
_entity_poly.entity_id
_entity_poly.type
_entity_poly.pdbx_seq_one_letter_code
_entity_poly.pdbx_strand_id
1 'polypeptide(L)'
;MATQDDYIRTALRVPPELHARIHQAAKANTRTFNAEIVARLEASFAASVFPARDHEDLNSMLDISIAQMDFHMAQNHVAQARDEFSRARMRYDALVIQEHGYSQIDPRSEAAREMKERRLAALDEAERAQIKLKEAEIALQIAQRKLSESHVARMRPAAS
;
A
#
# COMPACT_ATOMS: atom_id res chain seq x y z
N MET A 1 -47.56 3.44 24.97
CA MET A 1 -48.37 2.37 24.35
C MET A 1 -48.68 2.84 22.94
N ALA A 2 -48.15 2.18 21.90
CA ALA A 2 -48.49 2.53 20.52
C ALA A 2 -49.96 2.20 20.28
N THR A 3 -50.75 3.18 19.85
CA THR A 3 -52.17 3.02 19.54
C THR A 3 -52.32 2.22 18.24
N GLN A 4 -53.43 1.50 18.10
CA GLN A 4 -53.69 0.54 17.02
C GLN A 4 -53.73 1.17 15.61
N ASP A 5 -53.64 2.50 15.52
CA ASP A 5 -53.80 3.32 14.31
C ASP A 5 -52.57 3.35 13.38
N ASP A 6 -51.41 2.86 13.80
CA ASP A 6 -50.16 2.90 13.00
C ASP A 6 -49.93 1.66 12.10
N TYR A 7 -50.90 0.73 12.01
CA TYR A 7 -50.73 -0.54 11.29
C TYR A 7 -51.73 -0.75 10.16
N ILE A 8 -51.23 -1.07 8.96
CA ILE A 8 -52.05 -1.53 7.84
C ILE A 8 -52.29 -3.03 7.96
N ARG A 9 -53.56 -3.45 7.97
CA ARG A 9 -53.93 -4.87 7.99
C ARG A 9 -53.75 -5.49 6.60
N THR A 10 -52.74 -6.33 6.46
CA THR A 10 -52.44 -7.05 5.21
C THR A 10 -52.72 -8.54 5.38
N ALA A 11 -53.52 -9.12 4.49
CA ALA A 11 -53.74 -10.57 4.44
C ALA A 11 -52.62 -11.23 3.61
N LEU A 12 -51.70 -11.93 4.30
CA LEU A 12 -50.58 -12.63 3.66
C LEU A 12 -50.90 -14.13 3.51
N ARG A 13 -50.71 -14.67 2.30
CA ARG A 13 -50.77 -16.12 2.04
C ARG A 13 -49.36 -16.69 2.08
N VAL A 14 -49.14 -17.72 2.89
CA VAL A 14 -47.85 -18.41 3.01
C VAL A 14 -48.03 -19.93 2.87
N PRO A 15 -47.02 -20.66 2.37
CA PRO A 15 -47.03 -22.12 2.39
C PRO A 15 -47.17 -22.67 3.83
N PRO A 16 -47.84 -23.83 4.02
CA PRO A 16 -48.13 -24.38 5.35
C PRO A 16 -46.85 -24.69 6.14
N GLU A 17 -45.80 -25.16 5.47
CA GLU A 17 -44.51 -25.42 6.12
C GLU A 17 -43.84 -24.14 6.62
N LEU A 18 -43.90 -23.06 5.83
CA LEU A 18 -43.35 -21.77 6.23
C LEU A 18 -44.13 -21.18 7.42
N HIS A 19 -45.46 -21.30 7.40
CA HIS A 19 -46.31 -20.90 8.51
C HIS A 19 -45.92 -21.60 9.82
N ALA A 20 -45.75 -22.93 9.78
CA ALA A 20 -45.35 -23.72 10.94
C ALA A 20 -43.96 -23.30 11.47
N ARG A 21 -42.99 -23.08 10.57
CA ARG A 21 -41.64 -22.63 10.94
C ARG A 21 -41.64 -21.27 11.62
N ILE A 22 -42.44 -20.32 11.14
CA ILE A 22 -42.56 -18.99 11.76
C ILE A 22 -43.22 -19.09 13.14
N HIS A 23 -44.23 -19.95 13.31
CA HIS A 23 -44.84 -20.19 14.62
C HIS A 23 -43.87 -20.75 15.65
N GLN A 24 -43.05 -21.73 15.24
CA GLN A 24 -42.03 -22.30 16.11
C GLN A 24 -40.99 -21.25 16.50
N ALA A 25 -40.54 -20.43 15.53
CA ALA A 25 -39.59 -19.35 15.79
C ALA A 25 -40.16 -18.28 16.72
N ALA A 26 -41.43 -17.88 16.52
CA ALA A 26 -42.11 -16.92 17.40
C ALA A 26 -42.17 -17.43 18.85
N LYS A 27 -42.48 -18.71 19.04
CA LYS A 27 -42.48 -19.34 20.37
C LYS A 27 -41.07 -19.37 20.99
N ALA A 28 -40.05 -19.71 20.21
CA ALA A 28 -38.66 -19.73 20.69
C ALA A 28 -38.16 -18.33 21.08
N ASN A 29 -38.54 -17.30 20.31
CA ASN A 29 -38.13 -15.91 20.54
C ASN A 29 -39.01 -15.15 21.52
N THR A 30 -40.02 -15.80 22.14
CA THR A 30 -41.02 -15.17 23.02
C THR A 30 -41.70 -13.96 22.37
N ARG A 31 -42.02 -14.08 21.08
CA ARG A 31 -42.69 -13.05 20.26
C ARG A 31 -44.06 -13.54 19.81
N THR A 32 -44.96 -12.59 19.51
CA THR A 32 -46.19 -12.94 18.78
C THR A 32 -45.83 -13.32 17.33
N PHE A 33 -46.71 -14.08 16.68
CA PHE A 33 -46.49 -14.49 15.29
C PHE A 33 -46.25 -13.30 14.35
N ASN A 34 -47.07 -12.24 14.47
CA ASN A 34 -46.92 -11.03 13.69
C ASN A 34 -45.61 -10.28 14.01
N ALA A 35 -45.21 -10.22 15.29
CA ALA A 35 -43.96 -9.57 15.68
C ALA A 35 -42.73 -10.31 15.11
N GLU A 36 -42.77 -11.63 15.02
CA GLU A 36 -41.70 -12.42 14.39
C GLU A 36 -41.63 -12.20 12.87
N ILE A 37 -42.79 -12.07 12.20
CA ILE A 37 -42.84 -11.72 10.77
C ILE A 37 -42.22 -10.35 10.54
N VAL A 38 -42.67 -9.34 11.28
CA VAL A 38 -42.17 -7.96 11.17
C VAL A 38 -40.67 -7.92 11.41
N ALA A 39 -40.19 -8.52 12.50
CA ALA A 39 -38.76 -8.52 12.82
C ALA A 39 -37.89 -9.18 11.73
N ARG A 40 -38.38 -10.23 11.07
CA ARG A 40 -37.66 -10.88 9.96
C ARG A 40 -37.65 -10.00 8.70
N LEU A 41 -38.77 -9.35 8.40
CA LEU A 41 -38.86 -8.42 7.27
C LEU A 41 -37.95 -7.22 7.51
N GLU A 42 -38.01 -6.60 8.68
CA GLU A 42 -37.10 -5.51 9.08
C GLU A 42 -35.64 -5.94 9.00
N ALA A 43 -35.31 -7.14 9.50
CA ALA A 43 -33.96 -7.68 9.41
C ALA A 43 -33.51 -7.89 7.95
N SER A 44 -34.42 -8.24 7.03
CA SER A 44 -34.07 -8.37 5.61
C SER A 44 -33.71 -7.04 4.96
N PHE A 45 -34.35 -5.95 5.39
CA PHE A 45 -33.99 -4.60 4.97
C PHE A 45 -32.72 -4.11 5.69
N ALA A 46 -32.52 -4.45 6.96
CA ALA A 46 -31.30 -4.12 7.70
C ALA A 46 -30.06 -4.85 7.15
N ALA A 47 -30.19 -6.09 6.68
CA ALA A 47 -29.10 -6.81 6.03
C ALA A 47 -28.76 -6.26 4.63
N SER A 48 -29.69 -5.56 3.97
CA SER A 48 -29.40 -4.75 2.78
C SER A 48 -28.76 -3.39 3.12
N VAL A 49 -28.68 -3.05 4.41
CA VAL A 49 -27.87 -1.96 4.97
C VAL A 49 -26.61 -2.56 5.62
N PHE A 50 -25.92 -3.44 4.92
CA PHE A 50 -24.54 -3.04 4.72
C PHE A 50 -24.67 -1.82 3.81
N PRO A 51 -24.36 -0.57 4.27
CA PRO A 51 -24.00 0.39 3.26
C PRO A 51 -22.97 -0.36 2.42
N ALA A 52 -23.13 -0.36 1.11
CA ALA A 52 -21.95 -0.49 0.30
C ALA A 52 -21.01 0.58 0.89
N ARG A 53 -20.09 0.18 1.77
CA ARG A 53 -18.82 0.88 1.87
C ARG A 53 -18.31 0.62 0.50
N ASP A 54 -18.55 1.60 -0.37
CA ASP A 54 -18.50 1.46 -1.80
C ASP A 54 -17.23 0.67 -2.11
N HIS A 55 -17.28 -0.36 -2.97
CA HIS A 55 -16.07 -1.13 -3.29
C HIS A 55 -14.91 -0.22 -3.73
N GLU A 56 -15.24 1.00 -4.18
CA GLU A 56 -14.37 2.14 -4.42
C GLU A 56 -13.56 2.61 -3.19
N ASP A 57 -14.13 2.66 -1.99
CA ASP A 57 -13.44 3.01 -0.73
C ASP A 57 -12.41 1.96 -0.33
N LEU A 58 -12.75 0.67 -0.47
CA LEU A 58 -11.84 -0.42 -0.15
C LEU A 58 -10.67 -0.48 -1.15
N ASN A 59 -10.96 -0.31 -2.44
CA ASN A 59 -9.95 -0.23 -3.49
C ASN A 59 -9.06 1.01 -3.30
N SER A 60 -9.64 2.17 -2.96
CA SER A 60 -8.87 3.38 -2.67
C SER A 60 -7.96 3.22 -1.46
N MET A 61 -8.41 2.50 -0.42
CA MET A 61 -7.59 2.21 0.76
C MET A 61 -6.43 1.26 0.42
N LEU A 62 -6.67 0.28 -0.45
CA LEU A 62 -5.64 -0.61 -0.97
C LEU A 62 -4.64 0.16 -1.85
N ASP A 63 -5.09 1.05 -2.73
CA ASP A 63 -4.23 1.86 -3.59
C ASP A 63 -3.29 2.76 -2.79
N ILE A 64 -3.80 3.40 -1.73
CA ILE A 64 -2.97 4.19 -0.82
C ILE A 64 -1.95 3.28 -0.11
N SER A 65 -2.37 2.10 0.36
CA SER A 65 -1.49 1.17 1.06
C SER A 65 -0.37 0.65 0.14
N ILE A 66 -0.69 0.34 -1.11
CA ILE A 66 0.28 -0.07 -2.14
C ILE A 66 1.25 1.08 -2.43
N ALA A 67 0.75 2.29 -2.65
CA ALA A 67 1.60 3.46 -2.89
C ALA A 67 2.51 3.79 -1.70
N GLN A 68 2.05 3.56 -0.46
CA GLN A 68 2.87 3.71 0.74
C GLN A 68 3.98 2.66 0.81
N MET A 69 3.68 1.40 0.49
CA MET A 69 4.68 0.33 0.42
C MET A 69 5.72 0.61 -0.67
N ASP A 70 5.30 1.00 -1.86
CA ASP A 70 6.19 1.37 -2.97
C ASP A 70 7.13 2.50 -2.58
N PHE A 71 6.61 3.53 -1.92
CA PHE A 71 7.41 4.64 -1.42
C PHE A 71 8.44 4.18 -0.39
N HIS A 72 8.04 3.35 0.58
CA HIS A 72 8.96 2.82 1.57
C HIS A 72 10.05 1.92 0.94
N MET A 73 9.69 1.08 -0.02
CA MET A 73 10.65 0.28 -0.77
C MET A 73 11.64 1.17 -1.52
N ALA A 74 11.18 2.20 -2.21
CA ALA A 74 12.05 3.16 -2.90
C ALA A 74 13.01 3.88 -1.93
N GLN A 75 12.57 4.22 -0.71
CA GLN A 75 13.44 4.77 0.32
C GLN A 75 14.57 3.81 0.70
N ASN A 76 14.24 2.52 0.89
CA ASN A 76 15.23 1.49 1.20
C ASN A 76 16.22 1.30 0.05
N HIS A 77 15.76 1.32 -1.20
CA HIS A 77 16.62 1.24 -2.38
C HIS A 77 17.59 2.43 -2.47
N VAL A 78 17.13 3.66 -2.20
CA VAL A 78 18.02 4.84 -2.14
C VAL A 78 19.06 4.69 -1.04
N ALA A 79 18.65 4.22 0.15
CA ALA A 79 19.59 4.02 1.25
C ALA A 79 20.69 2.99 0.89
N GLN A 80 20.32 1.88 0.26
CA GLN A 80 21.27 0.87 -0.21
C GLN A 80 22.21 1.42 -1.29
N ALA A 81 21.66 2.07 -2.33
CA ALA A 81 22.47 2.64 -3.41
C ALA A 81 23.42 3.73 -2.90
N ARG A 82 23.01 4.49 -1.88
CA ARG A 82 23.84 5.52 -1.23
C ARG A 82 25.00 4.91 -0.46
N ASP A 83 24.77 3.81 0.27
CA ASP A 83 25.85 3.08 0.96
C ASP A 83 26.83 2.46 -0.05
N GLU A 84 26.31 1.82 -1.11
CA GLU A 84 27.14 1.28 -2.21
C GLU A 84 28.02 2.37 -2.84
N PHE A 85 27.44 3.52 -3.19
CA PHE A 85 28.19 4.65 -3.74
C PHE A 85 29.24 5.17 -2.76
N SER A 86 28.88 5.31 -1.48
CA SER A 86 29.81 5.77 -0.45
C SER A 86 31.02 4.84 -0.32
N ARG A 87 30.80 3.51 -0.32
CA ARG A 87 31.86 2.50 -0.25
C ARG A 87 32.73 2.48 -1.51
N ALA A 88 32.13 2.57 -2.69
CA ALA A 88 32.88 2.64 -3.95
C ALA A 88 33.73 3.90 -4.01
N ARG A 89 33.16 5.04 -3.58
CA ARG A 89 33.88 6.32 -3.51
C ARG A 89 35.05 6.27 -2.53
N MET A 90 34.86 5.71 -1.34
CA MET A 90 35.94 5.54 -0.36
C MET A 90 37.09 4.68 -0.91
N ARG A 91 36.79 3.60 -1.65
CA ARG A 91 37.82 2.76 -2.29
C ARG A 91 38.62 3.55 -3.32
N TYR A 92 37.95 4.33 -4.15
CA TYR A 92 38.61 5.21 -5.10
C TYR A 92 39.52 6.24 -4.40
N ASP A 93 39.00 6.95 -3.39
CA ASP A 93 39.75 7.97 -2.66
C ASP A 93 40.96 7.36 -1.92
N ALA A 94 40.83 6.14 -1.37
CA ALA A 94 41.94 5.42 -0.75
C ALA A 94 43.06 5.10 -1.75
N LEU A 95 42.72 4.66 -2.98
CA LEU A 95 43.71 4.40 -4.03
C LEU A 95 44.38 5.68 -4.52
N VAL A 96 43.66 6.80 -4.58
CA VAL A 96 44.23 8.11 -4.90
C VAL A 96 45.27 8.52 -3.85
N ILE A 97 44.95 8.35 -2.55
CA ILE A 97 45.90 8.65 -1.47
C ILE A 97 47.14 7.75 -1.56
N GLN A 98 46.93 6.46 -1.83
CA GLN A 98 48.02 5.51 -2.00
C GLN A 98 48.95 5.93 -3.14
N GLU A 99 48.41 6.30 -4.32
CA GLU A 99 49.18 6.76 -5.50
C GLU A 99 50.06 7.99 -5.20
N HIS A 100 49.55 8.96 -4.43
CA HIS A 100 50.33 10.13 -4.01
C HIS A 100 51.53 9.76 -3.13
N GLY A 101 51.43 8.69 -2.33
CA GLY A 101 52.53 8.15 -1.53
C GLY A 101 53.62 7.44 -2.35
N TYR A 102 53.32 7.07 -3.60
CA TYR A 102 54.22 6.36 -4.51
C TYR A 102 54.86 7.25 -5.58
N SER A 103 54.93 8.56 -5.36
CA SER A 103 55.49 9.54 -6.31
C SER A 103 56.98 9.32 -6.68
N GLN A 104 57.65 8.33 -6.07
CA GLN A 104 59.04 7.97 -6.35
C GLN A 104 59.21 6.69 -7.20
N ILE A 105 58.11 6.02 -7.56
CA ILE A 105 58.17 4.86 -8.46
C ILE A 105 58.29 5.35 -9.92
N ASP A 106 59.11 4.67 -10.72
CA ASP A 106 59.17 4.90 -12.17
C ASP A 106 57.76 4.73 -12.79
N PRO A 107 57.20 5.77 -13.44
CA PRO A 107 55.87 5.71 -14.05
C PRO A 107 55.75 4.68 -15.18
N ARG A 108 56.87 4.16 -15.69
CA ARG A 108 56.89 3.06 -16.68
C ARG A 108 56.96 1.67 -16.06
N SER A 109 57.14 1.58 -14.73
CA SER A 109 57.14 0.30 -14.03
C SER A 109 55.78 -0.40 -14.12
N GLU A 110 55.82 -1.72 -14.05
CA GLU A 110 54.62 -2.56 -14.04
C GLU A 110 53.71 -2.23 -12.83
N ALA A 111 54.31 -1.97 -11.66
CA ALA A 111 53.60 -1.56 -10.46
C ALA A 111 52.81 -0.24 -10.63
N ALA A 112 53.37 0.75 -11.34
CA ALA A 112 52.68 2.00 -11.63
C ALA A 112 51.50 1.80 -12.59
N ARG A 113 51.62 0.89 -13.57
CA ARG A 113 50.52 0.54 -14.48
C ARG A 113 49.39 -0.16 -13.75
N GLU A 114 49.72 -1.16 -12.94
CA GLU A 114 48.73 -1.93 -12.17
C GLU A 114 47.97 -1.03 -11.18
N MET A 115 48.67 -0.11 -10.51
CA MET A 115 48.04 0.86 -9.60
C MET A 115 47.08 1.80 -10.33
N LYS A 116 47.49 2.32 -11.49
CA LYS A 116 46.64 3.16 -12.34
C LYS A 116 45.40 2.40 -12.82
N GLU A 117 45.57 1.14 -13.21
CA GLU A 117 44.47 0.26 -13.64
C GLU A 117 43.47 0.00 -12.50
N ARG A 118 43.95 -0.32 -11.30
CA ARG A 118 43.11 -0.48 -10.10
C ARG A 118 42.34 0.81 -9.78
N ARG A 119 42.98 1.98 -9.89
CA ARG A 119 42.31 3.27 -9.67
C ARG A 119 41.23 3.53 -10.71
N LEU A 120 41.52 3.27 -11.98
CA LEU A 120 40.55 3.44 -13.06
C LEU A 120 39.35 2.51 -12.87
N ALA A 121 39.58 1.25 -12.53
CA ALA A 121 38.50 0.31 -12.22
C ALA A 121 37.64 0.76 -11.01
N ALA A 122 38.27 1.29 -9.96
CA ALA A 122 37.55 1.84 -8.81
C ALA A 122 36.76 3.11 -9.15
N LEU A 123 37.25 3.94 -10.07
CA LEU A 123 36.53 5.10 -10.59
C LEU A 123 35.28 4.66 -11.36
N ASP A 124 35.44 3.72 -12.29
CA ASP A 124 34.33 3.16 -13.07
C ASP A 124 33.27 2.53 -12.15
N GLU A 125 33.69 1.84 -11.08
CA GLU A 125 32.79 1.28 -10.08
C GLU A 125 32.03 2.38 -9.32
N ALA A 126 32.71 3.44 -8.91
CA ALA A 126 32.08 4.58 -8.23
C ALA A 126 31.10 5.32 -9.14
N GLU A 127 31.42 5.51 -10.42
CA GLU A 127 30.53 6.12 -11.41
C GLU A 127 29.27 5.26 -11.63
N ARG A 128 29.42 3.94 -11.77
CA ARG A 128 28.28 3.02 -11.87
C ARG A 128 27.39 3.07 -10.63
N ALA A 129 27.98 3.10 -9.44
CA ALA A 129 27.24 3.23 -8.20
C ALA A 129 26.52 4.58 -8.09
N GLN A 130 27.14 5.66 -8.60
CA GLN A 130 26.52 6.98 -8.66
C GLN A 130 25.29 7.00 -9.59
N ILE A 131 25.38 6.34 -10.74
CA ILE A 131 24.26 6.21 -11.68
C ILE A 131 23.10 5.47 -11.01
N LYS A 132 23.37 4.33 -10.36
CA LYS A 132 22.35 3.58 -9.59
C LYS A 132 21.69 4.42 -8.51
N LEU A 133 22.47 5.23 -7.78
CA LEU A 133 21.92 6.14 -6.77
C LEU A 133 20.95 7.15 -7.39
N LYS A 134 21.33 7.78 -8.51
CA LYS A 134 20.45 8.71 -9.23
C LYS A 134 19.17 8.03 -9.73
N GLU A 135 19.28 6.81 -10.26
CA GLU A 135 18.12 6.03 -10.69
C GLU A 135 17.17 5.72 -9.53
N ALA A 136 17.71 5.33 -8.37
CA ALA A 136 16.94 5.09 -7.16
C ALA A 136 16.25 6.37 -6.65
N GLU A 137 16.95 7.51 -6.68
CA GLU A 137 16.39 8.81 -6.29
C GLU A 137 15.23 9.24 -7.20
N ILE A 138 15.36 9.02 -8.52
CA ILE A 138 14.27 9.25 -9.48
C ILE A 138 13.08 8.34 -9.17
N ALA A 139 13.31 7.06 -8.91
CA ALA A 139 12.26 6.12 -8.54
C ALA A 139 11.53 6.55 -7.25
N LEU A 140 12.27 7.04 -6.25
CA LEU A 140 11.70 7.59 -5.03
C LEU A 140 10.82 8.81 -5.28
N GLN A 141 11.25 9.74 -6.15
CA GLN A 141 10.43 10.90 -6.53
C GLN A 141 9.12 10.48 -7.23
N ILE A 142 9.20 9.49 -8.13
CA ILE A 142 8.01 8.94 -8.79
C ILE A 142 7.06 8.31 -7.77
N ALA A 143 7.57 7.51 -6.84
CA ALA A 143 6.77 6.89 -5.79
C ALA A 143 6.12 7.93 -4.86
N GLN A 144 6.86 8.97 -4.47
CA GLN A 144 6.34 10.07 -3.66
C GLN A 144 5.19 10.80 -4.36
N ARG A 145 5.34 11.07 -5.66
CA ARG A 145 4.30 11.71 -6.47
C ARG A 145 3.05 10.84 -6.53
N LYS A 146 3.19 9.55 -6.84
CA LYS A 146 2.06 8.60 -6.86
C LYS A 146 1.32 8.58 -5.52
N LEU A 147 2.06 8.49 -4.41
CA LEU A 147 1.48 8.51 -3.08
C LEU A 147 0.71 9.82 -2.80
N SER A 148 1.23 10.97 -3.24
CA SER A 148 0.53 12.24 -3.11
C SER A 148 -0.76 12.28 -3.94
N GLU A 149 -0.73 11.75 -5.17
CA GLU A 149 -1.89 11.68 -6.07
C GLU A 149 -2.98 10.75 -5.49
N SER A 150 -2.61 9.60 -4.92
CA SER A 150 -3.54 8.68 -4.24
C SER A 150 -4.21 9.32 -3.01
N HIS A 151 -3.47 10.13 -2.23
CA HIS A 151 -4.07 10.87 -1.11
C HIS A 151 -5.04 11.96 -1.59
N VAL A 152 -4.69 12.70 -2.65
CA VAL A 152 -5.55 13.75 -3.21
C VAL A 152 -6.83 13.17 -3.82
N ALA A 153 -6.75 12.02 -4.48
CA ALA A 153 -7.91 11.31 -5.05
C ALA A 153 -8.96 10.99 -3.98
N ARG A 154 -8.53 10.62 -2.77
CA ARG A 154 -9.43 10.35 -1.63
C ARG A 154 -10.07 11.61 -1.02
N MET A 155 -9.44 12.78 -1.15
CA MET A 155 -9.95 14.04 -0.57
C MET A 155 -10.91 14.80 -1.48
N ARG A 156 -11.09 14.38 -2.74
CA ARG A 156 -12.14 14.96 -3.61
C ARG A 156 -13.50 14.44 -3.15
N PRO A 157 -14.42 15.30 -2.68
CA PRO A 157 -15.79 14.86 -2.44
C PRO A 157 -16.41 14.44 -3.79
N ALA A 158 -17.11 13.30 -3.80
CA ALA A 158 -17.99 12.94 -4.90
C ALA A 158 -18.90 14.15 -5.17
N ALA A 159 -18.76 14.74 -6.35
CA ALA A 159 -19.58 15.88 -6.75
C ALA A 159 -21.05 15.45 -6.70
N SER A 160 -21.81 16.09 -5.82
CA SER A 160 -23.28 15.96 -5.68
C SER A 160 -24.02 16.34 -6.96
#